data_AF-A0A2T4WYC1-F1
#
_entry.id   AF-A0A2T4WYC1-F1
#
_cell.length_a   1.000
_cell.length_b   1.000
_cell.length_c   1.000
_cell.angle_alpha   90.00
_cell.angle_beta   90.00
_cell.angle_gamma   90.00
#
_symmetry.space_group_name_H-M   'P 1'
#
loop_
_entity.id
_entity.type
_entity.pdbx_description
1 polymer ?
#
loop_
_entity_poly.entity_id
_entity_poly.type
_entity_poly.pdbx_seq_one_letter_code
_entity_poly.pdbx_strand_id
1 'polypeptide(L)'
;MDESNLITIHEKIITGDLLGAIDELSTIDNGSFSNELLSLKAQIHDIVKSELLSLESSSNITLRKNKIRNSILELIRLIRSVRNTPPSTDHTLELVMELAGIIETTFNTWRAQCKLRNTLVKLLKERYADLSYDTTYDLLSDKYSEMNDRERRLHSAIRGYTQHIILPKNREALALLKNNPTLKRMIPDLNYLNQHLLLWESKYNSIFMANASICLIYVGIEEKMQFPPTLLDQLKVFIDEEGKH
;
A
#
# COMPACT_ATOMS: atom_id res chain seq x y z
N MET A 1 -8.30 -14.62 -5.11
CA MET A 1 -8.24 -15.48 -3.91
C MET A 1 -8.56 -14.58 -2.73
N ASP A 2 -9.54 -14.94 -1.91
CA ASP A 2 -9.88 -14.14 -0.74
C ASP A 2 -8.69 -14.13 0.24
N GLU A 3 -8.22 -12.94 0.59
CA GLU A 3 -7.12 -12.74 1.55
C GLU A 3 -7.48 -13.36 2.92
N SER A 4 -8.78 -13.41 3.23
CA SER A 4 -9.35 -14.07 4.40
C SER A 4 -8.96 -15.55 4.49
N ASN A 5 -9.06 -16.31 3.40
CA ASN A 5 -8.77 -17.74 3.43
C ASN A 5 -7.27 -18.02 3.65
N LEU A 6 -6.39 -17.16 3.13
CA LEU A 6 -4.95 -17.28 3.37
C LEU A 6 -4.57 -16.99 4.82
N ILE A 7 -5.25 -16.05 5.46
CA ILE A 7 -5.04 -15.72 6.88
C ILE A 7 -5.42 -16.94 7.71
N THR A 8 -6.59 -17.54 7.46
CA THR A 8 -7.04 -18.77 8.11
C THR A 8 -6.05 -19.93 7.96
N ILE A 9 -5.49 -20.13 6.75
CA ILE A 9 -4.44 -21.14 6.51
C ILE A 9 -3.19 -20.85 7.34
N HIS A 10 -2.75 -19.59 7.38
CA HIS A 10 -1.56 -19.20 8.15
C HIS A 10 -1.75 -19.42 9.66
N GLU A 11 -2.91 -19.08 10.21
CA GLU A 11 -3.25 -19.31 11.61
C GLU A 11 -3.22 -20.80 11.97
N LYS A 12 -3.78 -21.65 11.11
CA LYS A 12 -3.72 -23.12 11.25
C LYS A 12 -2.28 -23.65 11.23
N ILE A 13 -1.43 -23.12 10.37
CA ILE A 13 0.00 -23.49 10.33
C ILE A 13 0.73 -23.10 11.63
N ILE A 14 0.45 -21.91 12.16
CA ILE A 14 1.06 -21.37 13.39
C ILE A 14 0.62 -22.20 14.60
N THR A 15 -0.67 -22.52 14.68
CA THR A 15 -1.26 -23.32 15.77
C THR A 15 -0.94 -24.81 15.67
N GLY A 16 -0.35 -25.26 14.56
CA GLY A 16 0.04 -26.66 14.35
C GLY A 16 -1.05 -27.55 13.77
N ASP A 17 -2.21 -26.99 13.40
CA ASP A 17 -3.28 -27.65 12.65
C ASP A 17 -2.91 -27.79 11.16
N LEU A 18 -1.89 -28.60 10.89
CA LEU A 18 -1.39 -28.82 9.52
C LEU A 18 -2.43 -29.52 8.63
N LEU A 19 -3.28 -30.37 9.20
CA LEU A 19 -4.31 -31.08 8.44
C LEU A 19 -5.42 -30.12 8.01
N GLY A 20 -5.91 -29.29 8.93
CA GLY A 20 -6.88 -28.25 8.60
C GLY A 20 -6.32 -27.22 7.62
N ALA A 21 -5.02 -26.90 7.70
CA ALA A 21 -4.38 -26.04 6.71
C ALA A 21 -4.43 -26.64 5.30
N ILE A 22 -4.16 -27.95 5.16
CA ILE A 22 -4.23 -28.66 3.86
C ILE A 22 -5.67 -28.73 3.35
N ASP A 23 -6.65 -29.01 4.22
CA ASP A 23 -8.05 -29.08 3.81
C ASP A 23 -8.53 -27.72 3.26
N GLU A 24 -8.18 -26.63 3.94
CA GLU A 24 -8.46 -25.26 3.47
C GLU A 24 -7.69 -24.92 2.19
N LEU A 25 -6.44 -25.35 2.05
CA LEU A 25 -5.69 -25.22 0.80
C LEU A 25 -6.36 -25.98 -0.37
N SER A 26 -6.96 -27.13 -0.10
CA SER A 26 -7.62 -27.97 -1.10
C SER A 26 -8.92 -27.37 -1.63
N THR A 27 -9.62 -26.56 -0.82
CA THR A 27 -10.81 -25.82 -1.31
C THR A 27 -10.42 -24.66 -2.22
N ILE A 28 -9.20 -24.16 -2.08
CA ILE A 28 -8.66 -23.03 -2.84
C ILE A 28 -7.87 -23.51 -4.05
N ASP A 29 -7.35 -24.73 -4.08
CA ASP A 29 -6.69 -25.27 -5.27
C ASP A 29 -7.74 -25.71 -6.32
N ASN A 30 -7.63 -25.22 -7.55
CA ASN A 30 -8.51 -25.64 -8.66
C ASN A 30 -8.07 -26.99 -9.26
N GLY A 31 -7.49 -27.85 -8.42
CA GLY A 31 -6.93 -29.15 -8.78
C GLY A 31 -5.50 -29.13 -9.33
N SER A 32 -4.84 -27.97 -9.39
CA SER A 32 -3.48 -27.83 -9.96
C SER A 32 -2.39 -28.50 -9.12
N PHE A 33 -2.65 -28.73 -7.83
CA PHE A 33 -1.71 -29.31 -6.86
C PHE A 33 -2.33 -30.50 -6.10
N SER A 34 -3.34 -31.15 -6.70
CA SER A 34 -4.10 -32.24 -6.05
C SER A 34 -3.20 -33.37 -5.53
N ASN A 35 -2.17 -33.74 -6.30
CA ASN A 35 -1.28 -34.84 -5.96
C ASN A 35 -0.34 -34.48 -4.79
N GLU A 36 0.17 -33.25 -4.79
CA GLU A 36 1.01 -32.71 -3.73
C GLU A 36 0.23 -32.58 -2.43
N LEU A 37 -1.01 -32.09 -2.49
CA LEU A 37 -1.91 -31.98 -1.33
C LEU A 37 -2.27 -33.36 -0.77
N LEU A 38 -2.59 -34.34 -1.63
CA LEU A 38 -2.83 -35.73 -1.21
C LEU A 38 -1.59 -36.36 -0.56
N SER A 39 -0.41 -36.13 -1.13
CA SER A 39 0.87 -36.62 -0.59
C SER A 39 1.16 -36.04 0.80
N LEU A 40 0.97 -34.73 0.98
CA LEU A 40 1.16 -34.08 2.28
C LEU A 40 0.14 -34.56 3.30
N LYS A 41 -1.13 -34.74 2.90
CA LYS A 41 -2.18 -35.30 3.77
C LYS A 41 -1.81 -36.70 4.26
N ALA A 42 -1.32 -37.56 3.37
CA ALA A 42 -0.84 -38.89 3.73
C ALA A 42 0.35 -38.83 4.72
N GLN A 43 1.29 -37.91 4.51
CA GLN A 43 2.43 -37.73 5.42
C GLN A 43 2.00 -37.26 6.82
N ILE A 44 1.00 -36.37 6.92
CA ILE A 44 0.45 -35.94 8.22
C ILE A 44 -0.21 -37.12 8.93
N HIS A 45 -1.03 -37.91 8.24
CA HIS A 45 -1.67 -39.09 8.83
C HIS A 45 -0.64 -40.09 9.36
N ASP A 46 0.46 -40.30 8.65
CA ASP A 46 1.54 -41.17 9.10
C ASP A 46 2.26 -40.63 10.35
N ILE A 47 2.46 -39.31 10.45
CA ILE A 47 3.00 -38.68 11.67
C ILE A 47 2.06 -38.86 12.85
N VAL A 48 0.76 -38.57 12.67
CA VAL A 48 -0.25 -38.70 13.73
C VAL A 48 -0.32 -40.14 14.22
N LYS A 49 -0.27 -41.11 13.31
CA LYS A 49 -0.21 -42.53 13.66
C LYS A 49 1.06 -42.89 14.45
N SER A 50 2.21 -42.40 14.01
CA SER A 50 3.51 -42.64 14.67
C SER A 50 3.55 -42.04 16.08
N GLU A 51 2.95 -40.86 16.27
CA GLU A 51 2.81 -40.16 17.55
C GLU A 51 1.88 -40.92 18.50
N LEU A 52 0.70 -41.35 18.03
CA LEU A 52 -0.27 -42.12 18.83
C LEU A 52 0.27 -43.48 19.28
N LEU A 53 1.04 -44.15 18.42
CA LEU A 53 1.61 -45.47 18.70
C LEU A 53 2.99 -45.40 19.39
N SER A 54 3.50 -44.20 19.69
CA SER A 54 4.83 -43.99 20.29
C SER A 54 5.96 -44.69 19.51
N LEU A 55 5.85 -44.73 18.18
CA LEU A 55 6.79 -45.45 17.30
C LEU A 55 8.09 -44.67 17.05
N GLU A 56 8.08 -43.35 17.29
CA GLU A 56 9.20 -42.45 17.04
C GLU A 56 9.46 -41.53 18.24
N SER A 57 10.69 -41.05 18.36
CA SER A 57 11.02 -40.03 19.37
C SER A 57 10.31 -38.69 19.05
N SER A 58 10.01 -37.93 20.11
CA SER A 58 9.42 -36.59 19.99
C SER A 58 10.22 -35.64 19.10
N SER A 59 11.56 -35.79 19.05
CA SER A 59 12.43 -34.98 18.19
C SER A 59 12.22 -35.29 16.71
N ASN A 60 12.06 -36.57 16.35
CA ASN A 60 11.83 -37.00 14.97
C ASN A 60 10.46 -36.54 14.47
N ILE A 61 9.43 -36.67 15.29
CA ILE A 61 8.07 -36.17 15.01
C ILE A 61 8.10 -34.66 14.74
N THR A 62 8.81 -33.90 15.58
CA THR A 62 8.94 -32.43 15.43
C THR A 62 9.62 -32.07 14.11
N LEU A 63 10.71 -32.76 13.76
CA LEU A 63 11.43 -32.53 12.50
C LEU A 63 10.54 -32.78 11.29
N ARG A 64 9.76 -33.87 11.29
CA ARG A 64 8.83 -34.21 10.21
C ARG A 64 7.70 -33.18 10.10
N LYS A 65 7.10 -32.75 11.22
CA LYS A 65 6.09 -31.68 11.25
C LYS A 65 6.63 -30.38 10.64
N ASN A 66 7.87 -30.00 10.97
CA ASN A 66 8.52 -28.82 10.38
C ASN A 66 8.76 -28.95 8.88
N LYS A 67 9.15 -30.14 8.40
CA LYS A 67 9.31 -30.39 6.96
C LYS A 67 7.98 -30.22 6.22
N ILE A 68 6.89 -30.79 6.74
CA ILE A 68 5.55 -30.63 6.16
C ILE A 68 5.12 -29.16 6.16
N ARG A 69 5.34 -28.44 7.28
CA ARG A 69 5.06 -27.01 7.37
C ARG A 69 5.74 -26.23 6.23
N ASN A 70 7.02 -26.47 5.99
CA ASN A 70 7.75 -25.79 4.93
C ASN A 70 7.20 -26.15 3.53
N SER A 71 6.84 -27.41 3.29
CA SER A 71 6.19 -27.82 2.04
C SER A 71 4.84 -27.15 1.81
N ILE A 72 4.04 -26.96 2.86
CA ILE A 72 2.77 -26.22 2.78
C ILE A 72 3.02 -24.75 2.41
N LEU A 73 4.02 -24.11 3.03
CA LEU A 73 4.38 -22.71 2.71
C LEU A 73 4.84 -22.54 1.25
N GLU A 74 5.62 -23.48 0.73
CA GLU A 74 6.04 -23.46 -0.68
C GLU A 74 4.84 -23.66 -1.63
N LEU A 75 3.90 -24.55 -1.30
CA LEU A 75 2.66 -24.72 -2.08
C LEU A 75 1.82 -23.44 -2.09
N ILE A 76 1.68 -22.75 -0.96
CA ILE A 76 0.99 -21.45 -0.91
C ILE A 76 1.66 -20.45 -1.86
N ARG A 77 3.00 -20.41 -1.88
CA ARG A 77 3.77 -19.55 -2.78
C ARG A 77 3.52 -19.92 -4.25
N LEU A 78 3.50 -21.20 -4.58
CA LEU A 78 3.24 -21.70 -5.94
C LEU A 78 1.80 -21.42 -6.39
N ILE A 79 0.81 -21.70 -5.55
CA ILE A 79 -0.61 -21.39 -5.82
C ILE A 79 -0.80 -19.90 -6.06
N ARG A 80 -0.15 -19.04 -5.25
CA ARG A 80 -0.13 -17.59 -5.50
C ARG A 80 0.49 -17.28 -6.86
N SER A 81 1.59 -17.92 -7.24
CA SER A 81 2.25 -17.67 -8.53
C SER A 81 1.41 -18.12 -9.73
N VAL A 82 0.71 -19.25 -9.65
CA VAL A 82 -0.15 -19.80 -10.70
C VAL A 82 -1.44 -19.00 -10.84
N ARG A 83 -2.03 -18.58 -9.71
CA ARG A 83 -3.23 -17.72 -9.70
C ARG A 83 -2.93 -16.25 -10.00
N ASN A 84 -1.68 -15.83 -9.89
CA ASN A 84 -1.18 -14.61 -10.50
C ASN A 84 -0.94 -14.81 -12.01
N THR A 85 -1.85 -15.49 -12.71
CA THR A 85 -2.06 -15.23 -14.14
C THR A 85 -2.14 -13.71 -14.30
N PRO A 86 -1.41 -13.11 -15.25
CA PRO A 86 -1.52 -11.69 -15.52
C PRO A 86 -3.02 -11.36 -15.60
N PRO A 87 -3.48 -10.27 -14.95
CA PRO A 87 -4.83 -9.79 -15.19
C PRO A 87 -5.03 -9.68 -16.71
N SER A 88 -6.24 -9.93 -17.19
CA SER A 88 -6.52 -9.69 -18.62
C SER A 88 -6.01 -8.30 -18.97
N THR A 89 -5.50 -8.13 -20.19
CA THR A 89 -4.98 -6.84 -20.66
C THR A 89 -5.96 -5.72 -20.34
N ASP A 90 -7.25 -5.96 -20.59
CA ASP A 90 -8.37 -5.06 -20.26
C ASP A 90 -8.42 -4.67 -18.78
N HIS A 91 -8.36 -5.64 -17.86
CA HIS A 91 -8.42 -5.34 -16.43
C HIS A 91 -7.17 -4.58 -15.96
N THR A 92 -6.00 -4.88 -16.53
CA THR A 92 -4.78 -4.13 -16.21
C THR A 92 -4.89 -2.69 -16.68
N LEU A 93 -5.39 -2.48 -17.89
CA LEU A 93 -5.62 -1.15 -18.45
C LEU A 93 -6.59 -0.34 -17.59
N GLU A 94 -7.71 -0.94 -17.17
CA GLU A 94 -8.67 -0.32 -16.24
C GLU A 94 -8.00 0.15 -14.94
N LEU A 95 -7.18 -0.70 -14.31
CA LEU A 95 -6.46 -0.36 -13.09
C LEU A 95 -5.44 0.78 -13.29
N VAL A 96 -4.76 0.81 -14.43
CA VAL A 96 -3.81 1.89 -14.76
C VAL A 96 -4.56 3.20 -15.00
N MET A 97 -5.69 3.16 -15.70
CA MET A 97 -6.55 4.33 -15.92
C MET A 97 -7.12 4.88 -14.61
N GLU A 98 -7.58 4.00 -13.71
CA GLU A 98 -8.04 4.37 -12.38
C GLU A 98 -6.93 5.08 -11.59
N LEU A 99 -5.73 4.49 -11.55
CA LEU A 99 -4.57 5.08 -10.88
C LEU A 99 -4.19 6.44 -11.48
N ALA A 100 -4.21 6.57 -12.81
CA ALA A 100 -3.94 7.83 -13.50
C ALA A 100 -4.95 8.92 -13.10
N GLY A 101 -6.25 8.59 -13.01
CA GLY A 101 -7.29 9.51 -12.56
C GLY A 101 -7.12 9.96 -11.10
N ILE A 102 -6.68 9.05 -10.22
CA ILE A 102 -6.35 9.37 -8.82
C ILE A 102 -5.17 10.36 -8.75
N ILE A 103 -4.11 10.09 -9.50
CA ILE A 103 -2.91 10.96 -9.55
C ILE A 103 -3.27 12.33 -10.12
N GLU A 104 -4.06 12.39 -11.19
CA GLU A 104 -4.52 13.66 -11.77
C GLU A 104 -5.33 14.48 -10.77
N THR A 105 -6.27 13.84 -10.06
CA THR A 105 -7.10 14.50 -9.04
C THR A 105 -6.25 15.10 -7.92
N THR A 106 -5.30 14.31 -7.39
CA THR A 106 -4.40 14.77 -6.31
C THR A 106 -3.48 15.88 -6.79
N PHE A 107 -2.95 15.78 -8.00
CA PHE A 107 -2.07 16.79 -8.60
C PHE A 107 -2.78 18.12 -8.85
N ASN A 108 -3.99 18.09 -9.41
CA ASN A 108 -4.80 19.29 -9.63
C ASN A 108 -5.19 19.96 -8.30
N THR A 109 -5.52 19.15 -7.29
CA THR A 109 -5.80 19.64 -5.93
C THR A 109 -4.57 20.27 -5.29
N TRP A 110 -3.40 19.64 -5.43
CA TRP A 110 -2.12 20.19 -4.96
C TRP A 110 -1.80 21.52 -5.62
N ARG A 111 -2.04 21.66 -6.94
CA ARG A 111 -1.89 22.94 -7.65
C ARG A 111 -2.82 24.01 -7.08
N ALA A 112 -4.06 23.67 -6.76
CA ALA A 112 -4.98 24.60 -6.10
C ALA A 112 -4.49 25.00 -4.70
N GLN A 113 -4.03 24.05 -3.88
CA GLN A 113 -3.40 24.32 -2.59
C GLN A 113 -2.19 25.26 -2.72
N CYS A 114 -1.34 25.04 -3.71
CA CYS A 114 -0.17 25.86 -3.98
C CYS A 114 -0.56 27.32 -4.24
N LYS A 115 -1.63 27.57 -5.00
CA LYS A 115 -2.14 28.92 -5.26
C LYS A 115 -2.62 29.59 -3.97
N LEU A 116 -3.45 28.89 -3.18
CA LEU A 116 -3.96 29.40 -1.91
C LEU A 116 -2.83 29.70 -0.91
N ARG A 117 -1.86 28.79 -0.80
CA ARG A 117 -0.65 28.97 0.01
C ARG A 117 0.09 30.24 -0.41
N ASN A 118 0.35 30.41 -1.71
CA ASN A 118 1.08 31.58 -2.20
C ASN A 118 0.32 32.88 -1.88
N THR A 119 -1.02 32.88 -1.95
CA THR A 119 -1.84 34.01 -1.50
C THR A 119 -1.71 34.27 0.00
N LEU A 120 -1.80 33.23 0.84
CA LEU A 120 -1.67 33.36 2.28
C LEU A 120 -0.30 33.91 2.68
N VAL A 121 0.77 33.39 2.07
CA VAL A 121 2.15 33.84 2.30
C VAL A 121 2.32 35.31 1.93
N LYS A 122 1.74 35.75 0.81
CA LYS A 122 1.76 37.16 0.42
C LYS A 122 1.10 38.04 1.48
N LEU A 123 -0.10 37.68 1.96
CA LEU A 123 -0.81 38.43 2.99
C LEU A 123 -0.02 38.51 4.32
N LEU A 124 0.59 37.39 4.73
CA LEU A 124 1.41 37.37 5.94
C LEU A 124 2.66 38.24 5.78
N LYS A 125 3.35 38.18 4.64
CA LYS A 125 4.53 39.01 4.39
C LYS A 125 4.22 40.51 4.34
N GLU A 126 3.05 40.90 3.82
CA GLU A 126 2.59 42.28 3.84
C GLU A 126 2.37 42.80 5.27
N ARG A 127 1.96 41.93 6.21
CA ARG A 127 1.77 42.29 7.62
C ARG A 127 3.03 42.19 8.47
N TYR A 128 3.95 41.30 8.12
CA TYR A 128 5.12 40.96 8.92
C TYR A 128 6.42 41.13 8.10
N ALA A 129 6.59 42.32 7.51
CA ALA A 129 7.63 42.61 6.51
C ALA A 129 9.08 42.32 6.94
N ASP A 130 9.35 42.26 8.25
CA ASP A 130 10.71 42.10 8.81
C ASP A 130 11.10 40.64 9.16
N LEU A 131 10.26 39.65 8.82
CA LEU A 131 10.54 38.26 9.22
C LEU A 131 11.33 37.51 8.14
N SER A 132 12.58 37.16 8.45
CA SER A 132 13.36 36.19 7.69
C SER A 132 12.97 34.77 8.11
N TYR A 133 12.07 34.15 7.37
CA TYR A 133 11.82 32.71 7.50
C TYR A 133 12.63 31.94 6.46
N ASP A 134 13.33 30.90 6.91
CA ASP A 134 14.08 30.00 6.04
C ASP A 134 13.14 29.19 5.13
N THR A 135 11.94 28.88 5.63
CA THR A 135 10.92 28.18 4.84
C THR A 135 9.56 28.85 4.92
N THR A 136 8.78 28.66 3.85
CA THR A 136 7.37 29.08 3.83
C THR A 136 6.53 28.31 4.86
N TYR A 137 6.99 27.14 5.29
CA TYR A 137 6.29 26.28 6.23
C TYR A 137 6.29 26.88 7.63
N ASP A 138 7.45 27.31 8.09
CA ASP A 138 7.63 27.90 9.42
C ASP A 138 6.79 29.18 9.58
N LEU A 139 6.79 30.05 8.54
CA LEU A 139 5.93 31.24 8.51
C LEU A 139 4.46 30.90 8.72
N LEU A 140 3.94 29.89 8.04
CA LEU A 140 2.52 29.52 8.11
C LEU A 140 2.13 28.94 9.47
N SER A 141 3.01 28.13 10.04
CA SER A 141 2.80 27.51 11.34
C SER A 141 2.93 28.53 12.47
N ASP A 142 4.02 29.28 12.51
CA ASP A 142 4.36 30.19 13.61
C ASP A 142 3.35 31.34 13.73
N LYS A 143 2.83 31.81 12.60
CA LYS A 143 1.84 32.90 12.56
C LYS A 143 0.40 32.45 12.68
N TYR A 144 0.13 31.15 12.81
CA TYR A 144 -1.23 30.61 12.84
C TYR A 144 -2.12 31.23 13.94
N SER A 145 -1.59 31.40 15.15
CA SER A 145 -2.32 32.03 16.27
C SER A 145 -2.61 33.51 16.01
N GLU A 146 -1.78 34.19 15.23
CA GLU A 146 -1.87 35.62 14.89
C GLU A 146 -2.61 35.91 13.57
N MET A 147 -3.13 34.86 12.91
CA MET A 147 -3.88 35.01 11.66
C MET A 147 -5.21 35.75 11.88
N ASN A 148 -5.52 36.69 10.99
CA ASN A 148 -6.87 37.28 10.93
C ASN A 148 -7.86 36.32 10.24
N ASP A 149 -9.14 36.67 10.22
CA ASP A 149 -10.18 35.79 9.67
C ASP A 149 -9.96 35.41 8.21
N ARG A 150 -9.44 36.33 7.39
CA ARG A 150 -9.17 36.06 5.97
C ARG A 150 -8.05 35.03 5.82
N GLU A 151 -6.97 35.20 6.58
CA GLU A 151 -5.83 34.28 6.58
C GLU A 151 -6.22 32.92 7.14
N ARG A 152 -6.98 32.87 8.25
CA ARG A 152 -7.51 31.62 8.82
C ARG A 152 -8.41 30.87 7.85
N ARG A 153 -9.23 31.58 7.06
CA ARG A 153 -10.04 30.95 6.00
C ARG A 153 -9.18 30.31 4.91
N LEU A 154 -8.13 31.00 4.44
CA LEU A 154 -7.20 30.43 3.46
C LEU A 154 -6.46 29.22 4.02
N HIS A 155 -5.94 29.33 5.24
CA HIS A 155 -5.27 28.24 5.95
C HIS A 155 -6.19 27.02 6.07
N SER A 156 -7.42 27.23 6.53
CA SER A 156 -8.44 26.18 6.69
C SER A 156 -8.81 25.54 5.35
N ALA A 157 -8.90 26.32 4.27
CA ALA A 157 -9.17 25.79 2.92
C ALA A 157 -8.01 24.90 2.42
N ILE A 158 -6.76 25.33 2.63
CA ILE A 158 -5.57 24.53 2.29
C ILE A 158 -5.60 23.23 3.10
N ARG A 159 -5.83 23.31 4.41
CA ARG A 159 -5.92 22.15 5.31
C ARG A 159 -7.04 21.20 4.87
N GLY A 160 -8.20 21.75 4.50
CA GLY A 160 -9.36 21.01 4.02
C GLY A 160 -9.07 20.21 2.74
N TYR A 161 -8.34 20.78 1.78
CA TYR A 161 -7.90 20.02 0.60
C TYR A 161 -7.01 18.82 0.96
N THR A 162 -6.11 18.97 1.93
CA THR A 162 -5.28 17.86 2.41
C THR A 162 -6.14 16.75 3.01
N GLN A 163 -7.10 17.11 3.87
CA GLN A 163 -7.91 16.15 4.64
C GLN A 163 -9.00 15.47 3.80
N HIS A 164 -9.67 16.23 2.94
CA HIS A 164 -10.91 15.77 2.32
C HIS A 164 -10.76 15.33 0.87
N ILE A 165 -9.63 15.64 0.23
CA ILE A 165 -9.39 15.26 -1.17
C ILE A 165 -8.09 14.46 -1.29
N ILE A 166 -6.97 15.03 -0.86
CA ILE A 166 -5.65 14.40 -1.09
C ILE A 166 -5.50 13.12 -0.25
N LEU A 167 -5.82 13.13 1.04
CA LEU A 167 -5.70 11.93 1.88
C LEU A 167 -6.55 10.76 1.36
N PRO A 168 -7.87 10.91 1.10
CA PRO A 168 -8.68 9.80 0.58
C PRO A 168 -8.11 9.24 -0.73
N LYS A 169 -7.70 10.11 -1.66
CA LYS A 169 -7.15 9.70 -2.95
C LYS A 169 -5.78 9.04 -2.83
N ASN A 170 -4.91 9.51 -1.94
CA ASN A 170 -3.63 8.86 -1.67
C ASN A 170 -3.83 7.46 -1.07
N ARG A 171 -4.82 7.28 -0.19
CA ARG A 171 -5.19 5.96 0.36
C ARG A 171 -5.77 5.03 -0.69
N GLU A 172 -6.59 5.56 -1.60
CA GLU A 172 -7.13 4.84 -2.76
C GLU A 172 -5.99 4.32 -3.64
N ALA A 173 -5.02 5.18 -3.99
CA ALA A 173 -3.81 4.77 -4.73
C ALA A 173 -3.00 3.71 -3.98
N LEU A 174 -2.77 3.87 -2.67
CA LEU A 174 -2.06 2.88 -1.86
C LEU A 174 -2.79 1.53 -1.85
N ALA A 175 -4.11 1.53 -1.71
CA ALA A 175 -4.92 0.31 -1.74
C ALA A 175 -4.83 -0.37 -3.11
N LEU A 176 -4.97 0.38 -4.21
CA LEU A 176 -4.84 -0.12 -5.58
C LEU A 176 -3.47 -0.77 -5.80
N LEU A 177 -2.40 -0.12 -5.35
CA LEU A 177 -1.02 -0.62 -5.46
C LEU A 177 -0.70 -1.80 -4.53
N LYS A 178 -1.40 -1.92 -3.40
CA LYS A 178 -1.28 -3.06 -2.48
C LYS A 178 -1.98 -4.29 -3.06
N ASN A 179 -3.18 -4.11 -3.59
CA ASN A 179 -4.03 -5.18 -4.10
C ASN A 179 -3.55 -5.70 -5.46
N ASN A 180 -2.82 -4.88 -6.22
CA ASN A 180 -2.34 -5.21 -7.56
C ASN A 180 -0.81 -5.11 -7.67
N PRO A 181 -0.05 -5.99 -7.00
CA PRO A 181 1.42 -5.95 -7.00
C PRO A 181 2.04 -6.18 -8.38
N THR A 182 1.27 -6.75 -9.33
CA THR A 182 1.69 -6.91 -10.72
C THR A 182 1.94 -5.57 -11.41
N LEU A 183 1.17 -4.53 -11.09
CA LEU A 183 1.36 -3.18 -11.66
C LEU A 183 2.76 -2.64 -11.39
N LYS A 184 3.31 -2.89 -10.19
CA LYS A 184 4.65 -2.46 -9.80
C LYS A 184 5.78 -3.15 -10.57
N ARG A 185 5.50 -4.31 -11.18
CA ARG A 185 6.43 -5.01 -12.08
C ARG A 185 6.37 -4.45 -13.49
N MET A 186 5.19 -3.99 -13.92
CA MET A 186 4.93 -3.47 -15.26
C MET A 186 5.34 -2.00 -15.39
N ILE A 187 5.11 -1.20 -14.34
CA ILE A 187 5.44 0.22 -14.28
C ILE A 187 6.38 0.44 -13.09
N PRO A 188 7.71 0.44 -13.29
CA PRO A 188 8.69 0.46 -12.21
C PRO A 188 8.54 1.62 -11.21
N ASP A 189 8.15 2.81 -11.68
CA ASP A 189 7.98 4.01 -10.84
C ASP A 189 6.87 3.86 -9.79
N LEU A 190 5.98 2.87 -9.93
CA LEU A 190 4.95 2.60 -8.93
C LEU A 190 5.52 2.10 -7.60
N ASN A 191 6.72 1.50 -7.60
CA ASN A 191 7.41 1.20 -6.34
C ASN A 191 7.80 2.49 -5.62
N TYR A 192 8.30 3.47 -6.37
CA TYR A 192 8.72 4.76 -5.82
C TYR A 192 7.50 5.58 -5.37
N LEU A 193 6.43 5.59 -6.15
CA LEU A 193 5.14 6.20 -5.74
C LEU A 193 4.63 5.58 -4.43
N ASN A 194 4.65 4.25 -4.31
CA ASN A 194 4.20 3.57 -3.11
C ASN A 194 4.98 4.04 -1.86
N GLN A 195 6.31 4.15 -1.96
CA GLN A 195 7.14 4.66 -0.87
C GLN A 195 6.82 6.13 -0.54
N HIS A 196 6.68 6.97 -1.57
CA HIS A 196 6.31 8.37 -1.42
C HIS A 196 4.97 8.53 -0.68
N LEU A 197 3.95 7.76 -1.07
CA LEU A 197 2.61 7.81 -0.47
C LEU A 197 2.61 7.31 0.98
N LEU A 198 3.38 6.26 1.30
CA LEU A 198 3.53 5.79 2.68
C LEU A 198 4.19 6.84 3.58
N LEU A 199 5.25 7.50 3.08
CA LEU A 199 5.91 8.59 3.80
C LEU A 199 4.97 9.79 3.99
N TRP A 200 4.22 10.13 2.94
CA TRP A 200 3.21 11.18 2.99
C TRP A 200 2.15 10.89 4.05
N GLU A 201 1.60 9.66 4.08
CA GLU A 201 0.59 9.24 5.06
C GLU A 201 1.16 9.23 6.48
N SER A 202 2.41 8.79 6.66
CA SER A 202 3.10 8.85 7.95
C SER A 202 3.18 10.29 8.48
N LYS A 203 3.58 11.25 7.63
CA LYS A 203 3.59 12.69 7.99
C LYS A 203 2.19 13.23 8.28
N TYR A 204 1.20 12.79 7.52
CA TYR A 204 -0.19 13.17 7.77
C TYR A 204 -0.62 12.78 9.18
N ASN A 205 -0.40 11.52 9.56
CA ASN A 205 -0.84 11.00 10.85
C ASN A 205 -0.02 11.57 12.02
N SER A 206 1.31 11.68 11.87
CA SER A 206 2.21 12.05 12.98
C SER A 206 2.31 13.55 13.21
N ILE A 207 2.34 14.35 12.14
CA ILE A 207 2.66 15.78 12.22
C ILE A 207 1.39 16.59 11.96
N PHE A 208 0.74 16.37 10.83
CA PHE A 208 -0.36 17.21 10.37
C PHE A 208 -1.61 17.08 11.26
N MET A 209 -1.98 15.86 11.66
CA MET A 209 -3.17 15.65 12.50
C MET A 209 -2.98 16.18 13.92
N ALA A 210 -1.76 16.06 14.46
CA ALA A 210 -1.44 16.52 15.81
C ALA A 210 -1.38 18.05 15.93
N ASN A 211 -1.10 18.76 14.84
CA ASN A 211 -0.89 20.21 14.87
C ASN A 211 -1.80 20.96 13.88
N ALA A 212 -2.73 21.74 14.43
CA ALA A 212 -3.65 22.56 13.67
C ALA A 212 -2.97 23.74 12.93
N SER A 213 -1.77 24.18 13.34
CA SER A 213 -1.04 25.24 12.64
C SER A 213 -0.50 24.80 11.28
N ILE A 214 -0.40 23.49 11.05
CA ILE A 214 0.14 22.93 9.81
C ILE A 214 -1.01 22.77 8.80
N CYS A 215 -1.03 23.57 7.73
CA CYS A 215 -2.08 23.44 6.70
C CYS A 215 -1.71 22.54 5.53
N LEU A 216 -0.43 22.15 5.36
CA LEU A 216 0.06 21.51 4.15
C LEU A 216 1.21 20.55 4.47
N ILE A 217 1.35 19.48 3.69
CA ILE A 217 2.38 18.45 3.86
C ILE A 217 3.32 18.49 2.66
N TYR A 218 4.62 18.54 2.91
CA TYR A 218 5.64 18.34 1.90
C TYR A 218 6.38 17.03 2.14
N VAL A 219 6.68 16.34 1.04
CA VAL A 219 7.49 15.12 1.03
C VAL A 219 8.62 15.35 0.03
N GLY A 220 9.86 15.05 0.43
CA GLY A 220 10.99 14.95 -0.50
C GLY A 220 12.07 16.01 -0.42
N ILE A 221 11.90 17.08 0.37
CA ILE A 221 12.99 18.04 0.64
C ILE A 221 13.95 17.44 1.68
N GLU A 222 13.42 17.06 2.84
CA GLU A 222 14.20 16.52 3.95
C GLU A 222 14.55 15.04 3.73
N GLU A 223 13.61 14.27 3.17
CA GLU A 223 13.73 12.82 3.02
C GLU A 223 14.35 12.37 1.70
N LYS A 224 14.65 13.32 0.79
CA LYS A 224 15.14 13.04 -0.58
C LYS A 224 14.23 12.08 -1.37
N MET A 225 12.96 12.02 -1.01
CA MET A 225 11.93 11.17 -1.63
C MET A 225 10.91 12.03 -2.36
N GLN A 226 11.22 12.41 -3.60
CA GLN A 226 10.33 13.25 -4.40
C GLN A 226 9.16 12.43 -4.95
N PHE A 227 8.21 13.09 -5.62
CA PHE A 227 7.24 12.37 -6.44
C PHE A 227 7.97 11.82 -7.69
N PRO A 228 7.70 10.58 -8.15
CA PRO A 228 8.41 10.01 -9.31
C PRO A 228 8.20 10.87 -10.56
N PRO A 229 9.27 11.45 -11.14
CA PRO A 229 9.15 12.46 -12.18
C PRO A 229 8.64 11.90 -13.51
N THR A 230 8.92 10.62 -13.78
CA THR A 230 8.58 9.94 -15.05
C THR A 230 7.27 9.16 -14.99
N LEU A 231 6.60 9.10 -13.83
CA LEU A 231 5.44 8.24 -13.66
C LEU A 231 4.29 8.59 -14.59
N LEU A 232 3.97 9.88 -14.75
CA LEU A 232 2.87 10.30 -15.62
C LEU A 232 3.11 9.90 -17.08
N ASP A 233 4.35 10.00 -17.55
CA ASP A 233 4.73 9.59 -18.90
C ASP A 233 4.63 8.06 -19.06
N GLN A 234 5.08 7.28 -18.06
CA GLN A 234 4.97 5.83 -18.07
C GLN A 234 3.50 5.37 -18.10
N LEU A 235 2.64 5.97 -17.28
CA LEU A 235 1.21 5.66 -17.27
C LEU A 235 0.56 5.98 -18.61
N LYS A 236 0.91 7.12 -19.22
CA LYS A 236 0.39 7.50 -20.53
C LYS A 236 0.82 6.53 -21.62
N VAL A 237 2.11 6.19 -21.69
CA VAL A 237 2.63 5.22 -22.67
C VAL A 237 1.90 3.89 -22.54
N PHE A 238 1.71 3.40 -21.31
CA PHE A 238 1.00 2.15 -21.06
C PHE A 238 -0.44 2.20 -21.59
N ILE A 239 -1.18 3.27 -21.30
CA ILE A 239 -2.57 3.45 -21.77
C ILE A 239 -2.62 3.53 -23.30
N ASP A 240 -1.68 4.25 -23.93
CA ASP A 240 -1.63 4.46 -25.39
C ASP A 240 -1.22 3.19 -26.17
N GLU A 241 -0.48 2.27 -25.54
CA GLU A 241 -0.06 1.00 -26.15
C GLU A 241 -1.15 -0.07 -26.00
N GLU A 242 -1.68 -0.26 -24.80
CA GLU A 242 -2.67 -1.31 -24.52
C GLU A 242 -4.08 -0.93 -24.99
N GLY A 243 -4.42 0.36 -25.07
CA GLY A 243 -5.74 0.84 -25.54
C GLY A 243 -5.97 0.77 -27.05
N LYS A 244 -4.99 0.28 -27.84
CA LYS A 244 -5.10 0.10 -29.29
C LYS A 244 -5.52 -1.31 -29.71
N HIS A 245 -5.56 -2.24 -28.76
CA HIS A 245 -5.93 -3.64 -28.97
C HIS A 245 -7.40 -3.88 -28.61
#